data_AF-A0A6I1Q676-F1
#
_entry.id   AF-A0A6I1Q676-F1
#
_cell.length_a   1.000
_cell.length_b   1.000
_cell.length_c   1.000
_cell.angle_alpha   90.00
_cell.angle_beta   90.00
_cell.angle_gamma   90.00
#
_symmetry.space_group_name_H-M   'P 1'
#
loop_
_entity.id
_entity.type
_entity.pdbx_description
1 polymer ?
#
loop_
_entity_poly.entity_id
_entity_poly.type
_entity_poly.pdbx_seq_one_letter_code
_entity_poly.pdbx_strand_id
1 'polypeptide(L)'
;MPRATPSDDPPPQPPVRPDLDDCCHSGCTQCVFDLYDEALERYEIALAAWHKRQAHKARPDTQGAKSKPQADARRSTARRGKPNSHR
;
A
#
# COMPACT_ATOMS: atom_id res chain seq x y z
N MET A 1 10.81 19.43 25.93
CA MET A 1 11.25 18.91 24.61
C MET A 1 10.14 18.01 24.09
N PRO A 2 9.43 18.35 23.01
CA PRO A 2 8.39 17.48 22.48
C PRO A 2 9.06 16.23 21.90
N ARG A 3 8.66 15.07 22.41
CA ARG A 3 9.15 13.76 21.99
C ARG A 3 8.44 13.43 20.68
N ALA A 4 9.20 13.28 19.58
CA ALA A 4 8.65 12.87 18.29
C ALA A 4 7.83 11.59 18.49
N THR A 5 6.51 11.71 18.33
CA THR A 5 5.60 10.57 18.43
C THR A 5 5.81 9.69 17.19
N PRO A 6 6.25 8.42 17.32
CA PRO A 6 6.50 7.52 16.19
C PRO A 6 5.19 6.95 15.61
N SER A 7 4.15 7.80 15.48
CA SER A 7 2.87 7.39 14.89
C SER A 7 2.93 7.30 13.36
N ASP A 8 3.96 7.86 12.76
CA ASP A 8 4.15 7.94 11.31
C ASP A 8 5.29 7.00 10.90
N ASP A 9 5.15 5.68 11.10
CA ASP A 9 6.09 4.69 10.54
C ASP A 9 5.88 4.70 9.02
N PRO A 10 6.60 5.53 8.25
CA PRO A 10 6.27 5.75 6.85
C PRO A 10 6.76 4.53 6.06
N PRO A 11 6.16 4.24 4.90
CA PRO A 11 6.68 3.19 4.06
C PRO A 11 8.13 3.52 3.66
N PRO A 12 9.02 2.52 3.59
CA PRO A 12 10.34 2.73 3.01
C PRO A 12 10.18 3.25 1.58
N GLN A 13 11.15 4.03 1.11
CA GLN A 13 11.15 4.58 -0.25
C GLN A 13 12.03 3.72 -1.17
N PRO A 14 11.56 3.42 -2.40
CA PRO A 14 12.34 2.63 -3.34
C PRO A 14 13.61 3.38 -3.74
N PRO A 15 14.73 2.67 -3.96
CA PRO A 15 15.92 3.30 -4.52
C PRO A 15 15.63 3.86 -5.91
N VAL A 16 16.27 4.98 -6.25
CA VAL A 16 16.18 5.57 -7.58
C VAL A 16 17.06 4.76 -8.52
N ARG A 17 16.51 4.36 -9.67
CA ARG A 17 17.27 3.65 -10.69
C ARG A 17 18.34 4.59 -11.27
N PRO A 18 19.63 4.21 -11.25
CA PRO A 18 20.69 5.00 -11.88
C PRO A 18 20.55 4.98 -13.40
N ASP A 19 21.05 6.03 -14.07
CA ASP A 19 21.10 6.06 -15.53
C ASP A 19 22.28 5.22 -16.06
N LEU A 20 22.29 4.94 -17.37
CA LEU A 20 23.45 4.31 -18.00
C LEU A 20 24.67 5.23 -17.89
N ASP A 21 24.51 6.55 -18.04
CA ASP A 21 25.63 7.51 -17.91
C ASP A 21 26.24 7.57 -16.49
N ASP A 22 25.51 7.15 -15.45
CA ASP A 22 26.05 6.98 -14.08
C ASP A 22 26.96 5.75 -13.97
N CYS A 23 26.85 4.80 -14.91
CA CYS A 23 27.76 3.69 -14.99
C CYS A 23 29.10 4.20 -15.54
N CYS A 24 30.14 4.04 -14.73
CA CYS A 24 31.50 4.46 -15.05
C CYS A 24 32.05 3.85 -16.35
N HIS A 25 31.49 2.73 -16.86
CA HIS A 25 31.79 2.04 -18.14
C HIS A 25 33.27 1.73 -18.47
N SER A 26 34.20 2.11 -17.60
CA SER A 26 35.64 2.13 -17.83
C SER A 26 36.43 1.32 -16.79
N GLY A 27 35.73 0.56 -15.94
CA GLY A 27 36.33 -0.38 -14.99
C GLY A 27 36.33 0.07 -13.54
N CYS A 28 35.38 0.93 -13.11
CA CYS A 28 35.17 1.15 -11.68
C CYS A 28 34.93 -0.17 -10.95
N THR A 29 35.50 -0.30 -9.74
CA THR A 29 35.49 -1.56 -8.97
C THR A 29 34.11 -1.99 -8.48
N GLN A 30 33.15 -1.06 -8.43
CA GLN A 30 31.76 -1.33 -8.05
C GLN A 30 30.82 -0.74 -9.11
N CYS A 31 29.94 -1.55 -9.69
CA CYS A 31 28.93 -1.08 -10.61
C CYS A 31 27.79 -0.38 -9.86
N VAL A 32 27.30 0.75 -10.38
CA VAL A 32 26.16 1.46 -9.79
C VAL A 32 24.88 0.62 -9.83
N PHE A 33 24.73 -0.23 -10.86
CA PHE A 33 23.62 -1.16 -10.98
C PHE A 33 23.67 -2.25 -9.91
N ASP A 34 24.85 -2.78 -9.59
CA ASP A 34 25.01 -3.77 -8.52
C ASP A 34 24.62 -3.15 -7.15
N LEU A 35 25.07 -1.91 -6.88
CA LEU A 35 24.67 -1.18 -5.67
C LEU A 35 23.16 -0.90 -5.61
N TYR A 36 22.56 -0.62 -6.76
CA TYR A 36 21.12 -0.42 -6.88
C TYR A 36 20.35 -1.71 -6.58
N ASP A 37 20.80 -2.86 -7.10
CA ASP A 37 20.17 -4.15 -6.85
C ASP A 37 20.27 -4.53 -5.36
N GLU A 38 21.45 -4.36 -4.74
CA GLU A 38 21.62 -4.55 -3.28
C GLU A 38 20.74 -3.60 -2.44
N ALA A 39 20.52 -2.36 -2.91
CA ALA A 39 19.62 -1.43 -2.28
C ALA A 39 18.14 -1.84 -2.46
N LEU A 40 17.80 -2.40 -3.61
CA LEU A 40 16.46 -2.87 -3.94
C LEU A 40 16.08 -4.07 -3.08
N GLU A 41 16.98 -5.05 -2.91
CA GLU A 41 16.77 -6.20 -2.03
C GLU A 41 16.51 -5.75 -0.57
N ARG A 42 17.33 -4.83 -0.05
CA ARG A 42 17.13 -4.26 1.30
C ARG A 42 15.80 -3.53 1.42
N TYR A 43 15.42 -2.79 0.37
CA TYR A 43 14.14 -2.10 0.31
C TYR A 43 12.97 -3.09 0.37
N GLU A 44 13.00 -4.19 -0.40
CA GLU A 44 11.94 -5.20 -0.40
C GLU A 44 11.78 -5.86 0.97
N ILE A 45 12.90 -6.20 1.63
CA ILE A 45 12.90 -6.75 3.00
C ILE A 45 12.27 -5.76 3.98
N ALA A 46 12.69 -4.49 3.89
CA ALA A 46 12.14 -3.42 4.74
C ALA A 46 10.65 -3.19 4.50
N LEU A 47 10.21 -3.22 3.24
CA LEU A 47 8.81 -3.05 2.85
C LEU A 47 7.94 -4.21 3.34
N ALA A 48 8.42 -5.44 3.24
CA ALA A 48 7.73 -6.61 3.79
C ALA A 48 7.59 -6.52 5.32
N ALA A 49 8.64 -6.10 6.03
CA ALA A 49 8.59 -5.88 7.47
C ALA A 49 7.60 -4.76 7.84
N TRP A 50 7.59 -3.68 7.06
CA TRP A 50 6.64 -2.57 7.22
C TRP A 50 5.20 -3.05 7.05
N HIS A 51 4.88 -3.80 5.98
CA HIS A 51 3.54 -4.37 5.78
C HIS A 51 3.08 -5.22 6.96
N LYS A 52 3.95 -6.05 7.55
CA LYS A 52 3.62 -6.83 8.76
C LYS A 52 3.25 -5.91 9.92
N ARG A 53 4.04 -4.86 10.18
CA ARG A 53 3.74 -3.88 11.24
C ARG A 53 2.41 -3.16 11.00
N GLN A 54 2.12 -2.77 9.76
CA GLN A 54 0.86 -2.14 9.39
C GLN A 54 -0.34 -3.07 9.56
N ALA A 55 -0.21 -4.36 9.21
CA ALA A 55 -1.25 -5.36 9.44
C ALA A 55 -1.58 -5.52 10.94
N HIS A 56 -0.56 -5.42 11.81
CA HIS A 56 -0.76 -5.42 13.26
C HIS A 56 -1.39 -4.11 13.78
N LYS A 57 -1.05 -2.97 13.18
CA LYS A 57 -1.61 -1.63 13.49
C LYS A 57 -3.04 -1.45 12.98
N ALA A 58 -3.46 -2.18 11.96
CA ALA A 58 -4.82 -2.13 11.40
C ALA A 58 -5.91 -2.66 12.37
N ARG A 59 -5.55 -3.18 13.56
CA ARG A 59 -6.48 -3.33 14.68
C ARG A 59 -6.69 -1.95 15.30
N PRO A 60 -7.87 -1.33 15.12
CA PRO A 60 -7.97 0.12 15.11
C PRO A 60 -8.07 0.65 16.54
N ASP A 61 -7.01 1.28 17.03
CA ASP A 61 -7.18 2.51 17.79
C ASP A 61 -6.68 3.66 16.92
N THR A 62 -7.63 4.40 16.38
CA THR A 62 -7.40 5.78 15.92
C THR A 62 -6.53 5.93 14.67
N GLN A 63 -7.13 5.85 13.48
CA GLN A 63 -6.77 6.76 12.38
C GLN A 63 -7.80 6.72 11.24
N GLY A 64 -8.63 7.77 11.21
CA GLY A 64 -9.49 8.10 10.09
C GLY A 64 -8.70 8.82 9.00
N ALA A 65 -8.74 8.29 7.78
CA ALA A 65 -8.76 9.08 6.56
C ALA A 65 -9.25 8.19 5.39
N LYS A 66 -10.57 8.27 5.17
CA LYS A 66 -11.24 8.12 3.86
C LYS A 66 -11.00 6.79 3.10
N SER A 67 -11.93 5.86 3.31
CA SER A 67 -12.59 5.16 2.20
C SER A 67 -14.01 4.82 2.65
N LYS A 68 -14.98 5.50 2.04
CA LYS A 68 -16.40 5.50 2.40
C LYS A 68 -17.01 4.13 2.10
N PRO A 69 -17.65 3.43 3.06
CA PRO A 69 -18.38 2.21 2.78
C PRO A 69 -19.81 2.59 2.36
N GLN A 70 -20.13 2.52 1.06
CA GLN A 70 -21.52 2.54 0.64
C GLN A 70 -22.06 1.10 0.62
N ALA A 71 -22.50 0.67 1.79
CA ALA A 71 -23.53 -0.35 1.91
C ALA A 71 -24.90 0.28 1.55
N ASP A 72 -25.82 -0.61 1.16
CA ASP A 72 -27.26 -0.39 1.06
C ASP A 72 -27.84 0.05 -0.31
N ALA A 73 -28.13 -0.94 -1.15
CA ALA A 73 -29.27 -0.91 -2.09
C ALA A 73 -29.82 -2.32 -2.36
N ARG A 74 -29.76 -3.19 -1.34
CA ARG A 74 -30.33 -4.54 -1.36
C ARG A 74 -31.67 -4.56 -0.60
N ARG A 75 -32.56 -3.58 -0.82
CA ARG A 75 -33.96 -3.74 -0.40
C ARG A 75 -34.95 -2.77 -1.07
N SER A 76 -36.08 -3.35 -1.52
CA SER A 76 -37.36 -2.70 -1.86
C SER A 76 -37.39 -2.10 -3.27
N THR A 77 -38.06 -2.69 -4.28
CA THR A 77 -39.52 -2.75 -4.53
C THR A 77 -39.78 -3.79 -5.64
N ALA A 78 -40.75 -4.70 -5.64
CA ALA A 78 -42.18 -4.47 -5.51
C ALA A 78 -42.93 -5.81 -5.25
N ARG A 79 -43.61 -5.89 -4.12
CA ARG A 79 -44.88 -6.63 -4.03
C ARG A 79 -45.97 -5.70 -4.55
N ARG A 80 -46.62 -6.04 -5.66
CA ARG A 80 -47.99 -5.60 -5.95
C ARG A 80 -48.67 -6.70 -6.76
N GLY A 81 -49.54 -7.46 -6.09
CA GLY A 81 -50.36 -8.47 -6.73
C GLY A 81 -51.46 -7.88 -7.61
N LYS A 82 -51.98 -8.71 -8.50
CA LYS A 82 -53.39 -8.76 -8.87
C LYS A 82 -53.73 -10.19 -9.35
N PRO A 83 -54.80 -10.82 -8.83
CA PRO A 83 -55.27 -12.13 -9.30
C PRO A 83 -56.10 -11.94 -10.58
N ASN A 84 -56.09 -12.91 -11.49
CA ASN A 84 -57.21 -13.01 -12.42
C ASN A 84 -57.51 -14.46 -12.81
N SER A 85 -58.72 -14.87 -12.43
CA SER A 85 -59.41 -16.08 -12.80
C SER A 85 -59.84 -15.99 -14.27
N HIS A 86 -59.45 -16.96 -15.10
CA HIS A 86 -60.21 -17.29 -16.30
C HIS A 86 -60.33 -18.82 -16.44
N ARG A 87 -61.55 -19.25 -16.11
CA ARG A 87 -62.36 -20.39 -16.58
C ARG A 87 -61.71 -21.44 -17.49
#